data_AF-A0A974DN81-F1
#
_entry.id   AF-A0A974DN81-F1
#
_cell.length_a   1.000
_cell.length_b   1.000
_cell.length_c   1.000
_cell.angle_alpha   90.00
_cell.angle_beta   90.00
_cell.angle_gamma   90.00
#
_symmetry.space_group_name_H-M   'P 1'
#
loop_
_entity.id
_entity.type
_entity.pdbx_description
1 polymer ?
#
loop_
_entity_poly.entity_id
_entity_poly.type
_entity_poly.pdbx_seq_one_letter_code
_entity_poly.pdbx_strand_id
1 'polypeptide(L)'
;SSYNRYDTLMSPYAPNGYFKLYSGYWRSKFYTSVQYSSYCYSGNVVSLHCISCGISNNSLVSRIVGGTFANLGNWPWQVNLQYITGVLCGGSIISPKWIVTAAHCVYG
;
A
#
# COMPACT_ATOMS: atom_id res chain seq x y z
N SER A 1 23.90 -15.39 5.48
CA SER A 1 24.50 -14.23 4.80
C SER A 1 25.48 -14.76 3.79
N SER A 2 25.18 -14.65 2.50
CA SER A 2 26.07 -15.13 1.43
C SER A 2 26.31 -13.95 0.50
N TYR A 3 27.51 -13.40 0.54
CA TYR A 3 27.91 -12.23 -0.22
C TYR A 3 28.52 -12.69 -1.54
N ASN A 4 27.82 -12.44 -2.66
CA ASN A 4 28.38 -12.61 -3.99
C ASN A 4 28.48 -11.24 -4.67
N ARG A 5 29.70 -10.84 -5.02
CA ARG A 5 30.02 -9.61 -5.74
C ARG A 5 29.97 -9.92 -7.24
N TYR A 6 29.01 -9.35 -7.96
CA TYR A 6 28.96 -9.42 -9.42
C TYR A 6 28.87 -8.02 -10.00
N ASP A 7 29.98 -7.54 -10.55
CA ASP A 7 30.11 -6.21 -11.16
C ASP A 7 29.39 -6.05 -12.52
N THR A 8 28.55 -7.00 -12.97
CA THR A 8 27.78 -6.81 -14.23
C THR A 8 26.63 -7.78 -14.50
N LEU A 9 26.09 -8.49 -13.51
CA LEU A 9 25.05 -9.50 -13.76
C LEU A 9 23.69 -9.03 -13.29
N MET A 10 22.70 -9.15 -14.17
CA MET A 10 21.29 -9.15 -13.82
C MET A 10 21.12 -9.99 -12.55
N SER A 11 20.71 -9.37 -11.44
CA SER A 11 20.46 -10.15 -10.24
C SER A 11 19.36 -11.17 -10.54
N PRO A 12 19.44 -12.41 -10.02
CA PRO A 12 18.33 -13.35 -10.11
C PRO A 12 17.02 -12.77 -9.54
N TYR A 13 17.12 -11.76 -8.67
CA TYR A 13 15.99 -11.06 -8.08
C TYR A 13 15.47 -9.88 -8.92
N ALA A 14 16.21 -9.45 -9.94
CA ALA A 14 15.87 -8.31 -10.78
C ALA A 14 16.42 -8.50 -12.21
N PRO A 15 15.89 -9.50 -12.95
CA PRO A 15 16.37 -9.86 -14.28
C PRO A 15 16.13 -8.76 -15.33
N ASN A 16 15.31 -7.76 -15.02
CA ASN A 16 15.04 -6.65 -15.93
C ASN A 16 15.69 -5.33 -15.47
N GLY A 17 16.65 -5.37 -14.54
CA GLY A 17 17.25 -4.16 -13.95
C GLY A 17 16.48 -3.63 -12.74
N TYR A 18 16.88 -2.47 -12.23
CA TYR A 18 16.39 -1.89 -10.97
C TYR A 18 15.91 -0.45 -11.17
N PHE A 19 15.17 0.04 -10.18
CA PHE A 19 14.86 1.45 -10.08
C PHE A 19 15.70 2.10 -8.97
N LYS A 20 16.38 3.19 -9.31
CA LYS A 20 17.17 4.02 -8.38
C LYS A 20 16.35 5.21 -7.93
N LEU A 21 16.41 5.49 -6.62
CA LEU A 21 15.80 6.68 -6.05
C LEU A 21 16.76 7.86 -6.17
N TYR A 22 16.31 8.94 -6.81
CA TYR A 22 17.04 10.19 -6.84
C TYR A 22 16.65 11.02 -5.62
N SER A 23 17.55 11.05 -4.62
CA SER A 23 17.39 11.81 -3.38
C SER A 23 17.70 13.30 -3.58
N GLY A 24 16.99 13.95 -4.50
CA GLY A 24 17.08 15.39 -4.74
C GLY A 24 15.68 15.96 -4.87
N TYR A 25 15.24 16.72 -3.88
CA TYR A 25 13.92 17.37 -3.73
C TYR A 25 12.77 16.49 -3.19
N TRP A 26 12.58 16.58 -1.87
CA TRP A 26 11.53 15.95 -1.05
C TRP A 26 10.09 16.46 -1.27
N ARG A 27 9.83 17.19 -2.37
CA ARG A 27 8.51 17.78 -2.65
C ARG A 27 7.72 17.03 -3.73
N SER A 28 8.34 16.09 -4.45
CA SER A 28 7.67 15.33 -5.50
C SER A 28 7.18 13.97 -5.02
N LYS A 29 6.14 13.45 -5.68
CA LYS A 29 5.59 12.12 -5.35
C LYS A 29 6.66 11.05 -5.60
N PHE A 30 6.72 10.04 -4.73
CA PHE A 30 7.75 8.99 -4.79
C PHE A 30 7.98 8.41 -6.20
N TYR A 31 6.91 8.13 -6.94
CA TYR A 31 6.99 7.53 -8.28
C TYR A 31 7.67 8.43 -9.33
N THR A 32 7.75 9.74 -9.11
CA THR A 32 8.46 10.65 -10.02
C THR A 32 9.95 10.75 -9.71
N SER A 33 10.39 10.24 -8.56
CA SER A 33 11.78 10.31 -8.09
C SER A 33 12.53 9.00 -8.32
N VAL A 34 12.00 8.12 -9.17
CA VAL A 34 12.60 6.82 -9.49
C VAL A 34 13.01 6.75 -10.95
N GLN A 35 14.24 6.31 -11.21
CA GLN A 35 14.79 6.15 -12.55
C GLN A 35 15.29 4.72 -12.77
N TYR A 36 15.04 4.18 -13.95
CA TYR A 36 15.56 2.89 -14.37
C TYR A 36 17.10 2.86 -14.39
N SER A 37 17.69 1.76 -13.94
CA SER A 37 19.12 1.48 -14.04
C SER A 37 19.39 -0.01 -14.16
N SER A 38 20.22 -0.38 -15.12
CA SER A 38 20.70 -1.74 -15.31
C SER A 38 21.84 -2.15 -14.35
N TYR A 39 22.35 -1.22 -13.53
CA TYR A 39 23.52 -1.46 -12.66
C TYR A 39 23.29 -0.98 -11.23
N CYS A 40 23.73 -1.77 -10.24
CA CYS A 40 23.68 -1.38 -8.82
C CYS A 40 25.04 -1.62 -8.15
N TYR A 41 25.92 -0.60 -8.17
CA TYR A 41 27.28 -0.69 -7.61
C TYR A 41 27.33 -0.94 -6.11
N SER A 42 26.30 -0.53 -5.36
CA SER A 42 26.24 -0.73 -3.92
C SER A 42 25.90 -2.17 -3.51
N GLY A 43 25.32 -2.96 -4.44
CA GLY A 43 24.76 -4.29 -4.13
C GLY A 43 23.55 -4.29 -3.20
N ASN A 44 23.10 -3.12 -2.71
CA ASN A 44 21.97 -2.99 -1.80
C ASN A 44 20.71 -2.69 -2.58
N VAL A 45 19.70 -3.56 -2.45
CA VAL A 45 18.43 -3.43 -3.15
C VAL A 45 17.27 -3.64 -2.18
N VAL A 46 16.19 -2.91 -2.39
CA VAL A 46 14.93 -3.11 -1.68
C VAL A 46 13.92 -3.65 -2.69
N SER A 47 13.26 -4.76 -2.34
CA SER A 47 12.15 -5.28 -3.11
C SER A 47 10.85 -4.69 -2.59
N LEU A 48 10.03 -4.16 -3.49
CA LEU A 48 8.69 -3.70 -3.19
C LEU A 48 7.70 -4.74 -3.67
N HIS A 49 6.88 -5.26 -2.75
CA HIS A 49 5.77 -6.13 -3.09
C HIS A 49 4.47 -5.33 -3.02
N CYS A 50 3.81 -5.18 -4.16
CA CYS A 50 2.50 -4.54 -4.21
C CYS A 50 1.43 -5.50 -3.68
N ILE A 51 0.57 -5.00 -2.80
CA ILE A 51 -0.67 -5.67 -2.41
C ILE A 51 -1.82 -5.13 -3.26
N SER A 52 -2.60 -6.02 -3.87
CA SER A 52 -3.82 -5.61 -4.58
C SER A 52 -4.84 -5.08 -3.58
N CYS A 53 -5.25 -3.82 -3.73
CA CYS A 53 -6.16 -3.13 -2.81
C CYS A 53 -7.04 -2.11 -3.55
N GLY A 54 -8.11 -1.64 -2.91
CA GLY A 54 -8.94 -0.54 -3.43
C GLY A 54 -9.82 -0.89 -4.63
N ILE A 55 -9.94 -2.17 -4.99
CA ILE A 55 -10.82 -2.64 -6.06
C ILE A 55 -12.25 -2.72 -5.52
N SER A 56 -13.15 -1.97 -6.13
CA SER A 56 -14.58 -1.99 -5.84
C SER A 56 -15.37 -2.27 -7.12
N ASN A 57 -16.48 -2.99 -6.97
CA ASN A 57 -17.46 -3.19 -8.04
C ASN A 57 -18.34 -1.95 -8.29
N ASN A 58 -18.11 -0.85 -7.55
CA ASN A 58 -18.81 0.41 -7.71
C ASN A 58 -17.85 1.47 -8.29
N SER A 59 -18.16 1.97 -9.49
CA SER A 59 -17.27 2.88 -10.24
C SER A 59 -17.58 4.37 -10.07
N LEU A 60 -18.33 4.79 -9.04
CA LEU A 60 -18.71 6.20 -8.88
C LEU A 60 -18.66 6.62 -7.42
N VAL A 61 -17.96 7.71 -7.11
CA VAL A 61 -18.10 8.41 -5.83
C VAL A 61 -18.26 9.90 -6.08
N SER A 62 -19.51 10.37 -5.99
CA SER A 62 -19.77 11.73 -5.54
C SER A 62 -19.89 11.72 -4.01
N ARG A 63 -19.77 12.89 -3.40
CA ARG A 63 -19.92 13.09 -1.96
C ARG A 63 -21.26 12.54 -1.47
N ILE A 64 -21.23 11.71 -0.42
CA ILE A 64 -22.45 11.15 0.20
C ILE A 64 -23.16 12.26 1.01
N VAL A 65 -24.29 12.73 0.50
CA VAL A 65 -25.29 13.55 1.23
C VAL A 65 -26.65 12.94 0.91
N GLY A 66 -27.39 12.45 1.90
CA GLY A 66 -28.64 11.70 1.66
C GLY A 66 -28.43 10.38 0.92
N GLY A 67 -27.34 9.67 1.22
CA GLY A 67 -26.94 8.45 0.51
C GLY A 67 -27.97 7.31 0.55
N THR A 68 -27.71 6.29 -0.28
CA THR A 68 -28.52 5.07 -0.36
C THR A 68 -27.81 3.89 0.29
N PHE A 69 -28.56 2.81 0.54
CA PHE A 69 -27.97 1.56 1.01
C PHE A 69 -26.94 1.02 0.00
N ALA A 70 -25.77 0.64 0.49
CA ALA A 70 -24.74 0.00 -0.31
C ALA A 70 -25.08 -1.48 -0.55
N ASN A 71 -24.85 -1.97 -1.76
CA ASN A 71 -24.90 -3.40 -2.05
C ASN A 71 -23.66 -4.09 -1.46
N LEU A 72 -23.80 -5.39 -1.19
CA LEU A 72 -22.69 -6.24 -0.79
C LEU A 72 -21.55 -6.15 -1.82
N GLY A 73 -20.33 -5.97 -1.34
CA GLY A 73 -19.13 -5.86 -2.20
C GLY A 73 -18.89 -4.47 -2.81
N ASN A 74 -19.76 -3.47 -2.61
CA ASN A 74 -19.49 -2.10 -3.04
C ASN A 74 -18.29 -1.49 -2.29
N TRP A 75 -18.10 -1.86 -1.03
CA TRP A 75 -17.06 -1.35 -0.16
C TRP A 75 -16.41 -2.52 0.59
N PRO A 76 -15.65 -3.39 -0.10
CA PRO A 76 -15.22 -4.67 0.46
C PRO A 76 -14.25 -4.53 1.63
N TRP A 77 -13.62 -3.36 1.77
CA TRP A 77 -12.76 -3.04 2.92
C TRP A 77 -13.53 -2.56 4.16
N GLN A 78 -14.82 -2.22 4.05
CA GLN A 78 -15.59 -1.65 5.16
C GLN A 78 -15.86 -2.69 6.24
N VAL A 79 -15.61 -2.33 7.50
CA VAL A 79 -15.92 -3.16 8.67
C VAL A 79 -16.69 -2.38 9.74
N ASN A 80 -17.48 -3.12 10.53
CA ASN A 80 -18.14 -2.63 11.73
C ASN A 80 -17.43 -3.18 12.96
N LEU A 81 -16.88 -2.30 13.79
CA LEU A 81 -16.25 -2.63 15.07
C LEU A 81 -17.30 -2.51 16.17
N GLN A 82 -17.58 -3.62 16.85
CA GLN A 82 -18.63 -3.71 17.87
C GLN A 82 -18.01 -3.97 19.24
N TYR A 83 -18.27 -3.07 20.19
CA TYR A 83 -17.94 -3.27 21.59
C TYR A 83 -19.12 -3.84 22.36
N ILE A 84 -18.83 -4.62 23.42
CA ILE A 84 -19.83 -5.15 24.36
C ILE A 84 -20.63 -4.01 25.01
N THR A 85 -20.00 -2.84 25.17
CA THR A 85 -20.62 -1.62 25.73
C THR A 85 -21.57 -0.90 24.77
N GLY A 86 -21.69 -1.36 23.51
CA GLY A 86 -22.59 -0.78 22.51
C GLY A 86 -22.01 0.39 21.71
N VAL A 87 -20.74 0.78 21.94
CA VAL A 87 -20.06 1.75 21.08
C VAL A 87 -19.80 1.11 19.71
N LEU A 88 -20.21 1.81 18.66
CA LEU A 88 -20.08 1.39 17.27
C LEU A 88 -19.08 2.28 16.53
N CYS A 89 -18.08 1.65 15.92
CA CYS A 89 -17.07 2.34 15.10
C CYS A 89 -16.91 1.67 13.74
N GLY A 90 -16.44 2.44 12.76
CA GLY A 90 -16.02 1.93 11.46
C GLY A 90 -14.55 1.53 11.43
N GLY A 91 -14.14 0.86 10.36
CA GLY A 91 -12.74 0.62 10.03
C GLY A 91 -12.58 0.19 8.58
N SER A 92 -11.33 0.13 8.14
CA SER A 92 -10.97 -0.34 6.80
C SER A 92 -9.95 -1.47 6.86
N ILE A 93 -10.22 -2.56 6.15
CA ILE A 93 -9.25 -3.64 5.93
C ILE A 93 -8.13 -3.11 5.03
N ILE A 94 -6.90 -3.10 5.55
CA ILE A 94 -5.71 -2.63 4.81
C ILE A 94 -4.79 -3.80 4.42
N SER A 95 -4.97 -4.96 5.04
CA SER A 95 -4.27 -6.20 4.72
C SER A 95 -5.02 -7.41 5.30
N PRO A 96 -4.63 -8.66 5.00
CA PRO A 96 -5.33 -9.86 5.49
C PRO A 96 -5.45 -9.99 7.01
N LYS A 97 -4.64 -9.25 7.79
CA LYS A 97 -4.60 -9.34 9.26
C LYS A 97 -4.75 -7.99 9.97
N TRP A 98 -4.90 -6.90 9.22
CA TRP A 98 -4.89 -5.55 9.80
C TRP A 98 -6.07 -4.73 9.33
N ILE A 99 -6.75 -4.13 10.32
CA ILE A 99 -7.79 -3.12 10.14
C ILE A 99 -7.23 -1.80 10.68
N VAL A 100 -7.45 -0.71 9.95
CA VAL A 100 -7.22 0.65 10.44
C VAL A 100 -8.55 1.24 10.92
N THR A 101 -8.50 1.96 12.04
CA THR A 101 -9.64 2.69 12.62
C THR A 101 -9.14 3.95 13.33
N ALA A 102 -10.05 4.76 13.84
CA ALA A 102 -9.70 5.95 14.61
C ALA A 102 -9.16 5.57 16.00
N ALA A 103 -8.15 6.28 16.49
CA ALA A 103 -7.55 6.00 17.80
C ALA A 103 -8.58 6.01 18.94
N HIS A 104 -9.48 7.00 18.96
CA HIS A 104 -10.55 7.13 19.95
C HIS A 104 -11.56 5.98 19.93
N CYS A 105 -11.60 5.18 18.86
CA CYS A 105 -12.40 3.96 18.80
C CYS A 105 -11.75 2.80 19.54
N VAL A 106 -10.48 2.90 19.96
CA VAL A 106 -9.72 1.81 20.61
C VAL A 106 -9.24 2.23 21.99
N TYR A 107 -8.58 3.38 22.08
CA TYR A 107 -8.09 3.98 23.32
C TYR A 107 -8.46 5.46 23.23
N GLY A 108 -9.52 5.83 23.95
CA GLY A 108 -9.99 7.21 24.05
C GLY A 108 -8.93 8.12 24.66
#